data_AF-A0A6F9AHS4-F1
#
_entry.id   AF-A0A6F9AHS4-F1
#
_cell.length_a   1.000
_cell.length_b   1.000
_cell.length_c   1.000
_cell.angle_alpha   90.00
_cell.angle_beta   90.00
_cell.angle_gamma   90.00
#
_symmetry.space_group_name_H-M   'P 1'
#
loop_
_entity.id
_entity.type
_entity.pdbx_description
1 polymer ?
#
loop_
_entity_poly.entity_id
_entity_poly.type
_entity_poly.pdbx_seq_one_letter_code
_entity_poly.pdbx_strand_id
1 'polypeptide(L)'
;LSSFVEVTADGLTSETKKTGKRTGHLELQWNEDLTLNVTPQSHLDLKLWNCHTLRKELLGSATIDLLDTLRTHDGKMENLQLSLVLQTENKGSVVAGGELNVCLDGLVVDLGSLPNGSTAT
;
A
#
# COMPACT_ATOMS: atom_id res chain seq x y z
N LEU A 1 14.19 4.40 15.64
CA LEU A 1 14.08 3.22 14.75
C LEU A 1 14.27 3.68 13.32
N SER A 2 14.98 2.91 12.47
CA SER A 2 15.13 3.23 11.04
C SER A 2 14.17 2.36 10.24
N SER A 3 13.19 2.94 9.56
CA SER A 3 12.16 2.18 8.86
C SER A 3 11.95 2.69 7.45
N PHE A 4 11.50 1.80 6.59
CA PHE A 4 11.11 2.10 5.21
C PHE A 4 9.85 1.32 4.86
N VAL A 5 9.06 1.86 3.95
CA VAL A 5 7.86 1.23 3.41
C VAL A 5 8.24 0.63 2.08
N GLU A 6 7.86 -0.62 1.86
CA GLU A 6 7.94 -1.29 0.56
C GLU A 6 6.52 -1.42 0.03
N VAL A 7 6.29 -0.99 -1.20
CA VAL A 7 5.01 -1.07 -1.89
C VAL A 7 5.21 -1.96 -3.10
N THR A 8 4.38 -2.99 -3.25
CA THR A 8 4.42 -3.91 -4.39
C THR A 8 3.05 -3.94 -5.06
N ALA A 9 2.98 -3.70 -6.35
CA ALA A 9 1.73 -3.84 -7.09
C ALA A 9 1.55 -5.29 -7.59
N ASP A 10 0.39 -5.88 -7.34
CA ASP A 10 -0.04 -7.18 -7.87
C ASP A 10 0.92 -8.35 -7.52
N GLY A 11 1.71 -8.21 -6.45
CA GLY A 11 2.78 -9.16 -6.12
C GLY A 11 3.93 -9.22 -7.13
N LEU A 12 3.95 -8.32 -8.13
CA LEU A 12 4.97 -8.29 -9.18
C LEU A 12 6.23 -7.62 -8.66
N THR A 13 7.34 -8.38 -8.62
CA THR A 13 8.64 -7.87 -8.18
C THR A 13 9.18 -6.75 -9.07
N SER A 14 8.75 -6.70 -10.35
CA SER A 14 9.07 -5.61 -11.28
C SER A 14 8.40 -4.29 -10.87
N GLU A 15 7.30 -4.37 -10.15
CA GLU A 15 6.48 -3.25 -9.67
C GLU A 15 6.60 -3.09 -8.15
N THR A 16 7.80 -3.36 -7.60
CA THR A 16 8.11 -3.11 -6.20
C THR A 16 8.90 -1.82 -6.05
N LYS A 17 8.36 -0.88 -5.26
CA LYS A 17 9.04 0.36 -4.86
C LYS A 17 9.22 0.44 -3.35
N LYS A 18 10.19 1.23 -2.92
CA LYS A 18 10.54 1.37 -1.51
C LYS A 18 10.81 2.82 -1.21
N THR A 19 10.36 3.27 -0.05
CA THR A 19 10.69 4.60 0.41
C THR A 19 12.14 4.69 0.89
N GLY A 20 12.67 5.90 0.94
CA GLY A 20 13.89 6.20 1.68
C GLY A 20 13.83 5.73 3.14
N LYS A 21 14.96 5.28 3.69
CA LYS A 21 15.02 4.93 5.12
C LYS A 21 14.87 6.19 5.97
N ARG A 22 13.87 6.21 6.85
CA ARG A 22 13.64 7.30 7.80
C ARG A 22 13.88 6.82 9.22
N THR A 23 14.53 7.67 10.01
CA THR A 23 14.87 7.36 11.39
C THR A 23 14.10 8.28 12.32
N GLY A 24 13.32 7.72 13.25
CA GLY A 24 12.44 8.50 14.13
C GLY A 24 11.93 7.70 15.34
N HIS A 25 11.11 8.34 16.17
CA HIS A 25 10.77 7.85 17.51
C HIS A 25 9.33 7.36 17.69
N LEU A 26 8.35 7.86 16.91
CA LEU A 26 6.96 7.39 17.00
C LEU A 26 6.15 7.60 15.70
N GLU A 27 6.27 8.78 15.09
CA GLU A 27 5.60 9.11 13.82
C GLU A 27 6.64 9.31 12.74
N LEU A 28 6.72 8.38 11.80
CA LEU A 28 7.63 8.46 10.67
C LEU A 28 6.90 9.05 9.48
N GLN A 29 7.45 10.15 8.96
CA GLN A 29 6.99 10.76 7.73
C GLN A 29 8.06 10.55 6.67
N TRP A 30 7.72 9.75 5.66
CA TRP A 30 8.57 9.60 4.48
C TRP A 30 8.46 10.81 3.58
N ASN A 31 7.23 11.32 3.38
CA ASN A 31 6.92 12.44 2.49
C ASN A 31 7.60 12.26 1.12
N GLU A 32 7.52 11.04 0.60
CA GLU A 32 8.18 10.63 -0.64
C GLU A 32 7.11 10.13 -1.61
N ASP A 33 7.17 10.61 -2.84
CA ASP A 33 6.32 10.16 -3.92
C ASP A 33 6.88 8.87 -4.55
N LEU A 34 6.05 7.84 -4.60
CA LEU A 34 6.37 6.57 -5.26
C LEU A 34 5.46 6.40 -6.48
N THR A 35 6.02 6.49 -7.68
CA THR A 35 5.27 6.24 -8.92
C THR A 35 5.30 4.76 -9.28
N LEU A 36 4.18 4.04 -9.17
CA LEU A 36 4.05 2.63 -9.60
C LEU A 36 3.20 2.55 -10.87
N ASN A 37 3.49 1.62 -11.77
CA ASN A 37 2.70 1.35 -12.96
C ASN A 37 1.62 0.30 -12.65
N VAL A 38 0.53 0.78 -12.08
CA VAL A 38 -0.60 -0.07 -11.69
C VAL A 38 -1.73 -0.03 -12.70
N THR A 39 -2.58 -1.06 -12.64
CA THR A 39 -3.86 -1.06 -13.33
C THR A 39 -4.99 -0.73 -12.35
N PRO A 40 -6.18 -0.33 -12.82
CA PRO A 40 -7.33 -0.07 -11.95
C PRO A 40 -7.76 -1.25 -11.08
N GLN A 41 -7.39 -2.47 -11.49
CA GLN A 41 -7.71 -3.74 -10.83
C GLN A 41 -6.53 -4.32 -10.05
N SER A 42 -5.42 -3.58 -9.98
CA SER A 42 -4.24 -4.00 -9.22
C SER A 42 -4.45 -3.79 -7.72
N HIS A 43 -3.75 -4.61 -6.94
CA HIS A 43 -3.70 -4.48 -5.49
C HIS A 43 -2.32 -3.96 -5.09
N LEU A 44 -2.26 -3.01 -4.16
CA LEU A 44 -1.00 -2.53 -3.61
C LEU A 44 -0.74 -3.21 -2.28
N ASP A 45 0.34 -3.98 -2.19
CA ASP A 45 0.84 -4.55 -0.96
C ASP A 45 1.89 -3.64 -0.34
N LEU A 46 1.57 -3.05 0.80
CA LEU A 46 2.44 -2.18 1.58
C LEU A 46 3.00 -2.95 2.76
N LYS A 47 4.31 -2.91 2.93
CA LYS A 47 5.05 -3.59 4.00
C LYS A 47 5.94 -2.59 4.69
N LEU A 48 5.71 -2.39 5.98
CA LEU A 48 6.56 -1.56 6.81
C LEU A 48 7.71 -2.40 7.37
N TRP A 49 8.93 -2.05 6.98
CA TRP A 49 10.14 -2.72 7.42
C TRP A 49 10.93 -1.85 8.40
N ASN A 50 11.43 -2.46 9.46
CA ASN A 50 12.39 -1.89 10.38
C ASN A 50 13.79 -2.40 10.07
N CYS A 51 14.70 -1.49 9.71
CA CYS A 51 16.10 -1.75 9.44
C CYS A 51 16.91 -1.62 10.73
N HIS A 52 17.31 -2.75 11.30
CA HIS A 52 18.40 -2.82 12.27
C HIS A 52 19.76 -2.92 11.54
N THR A 53 20.84 -2.73 12.28
CA THR A 53 22.22 -2.75 11.77
C THR A 53 22.56 -4.04 10.99
N LEU A 54 21.93 -5.17 11.33
CA LEU A 54 22.23 -6.49 10.77
C LEU A 54 21.03 -7.20 10.14
N ARG A 55 19.80 -6.69 10.30
CA ARG A 55 18.59 -7.35 9.82
C ARG A 55 17.47 -6.37 9.54
N LYS A 56 16.59 -6.74 8.60
CA LYS A 56 15.29 -6.11 8.42
C LYS A 56 14.22 -6.96 9.10
N GLU A 57 13.33 -6.32 9.84
CA GLU A 57 12.20 -6.94 10.52
C GLU A 57 10.91 -6.35 9.96
N LEU A 58 9.93 -7.20 9.62
CA LEU A 58 8.61 -6.74 9.16
C LEU A 58 7.83 -6.27 10.39
N LEU A 59 7.50 -4.99 10.46
CA LEU A 59 6.67 -4.44 11.53
C LEU A 59 5.18 -4.70 11.27
N GLY A 60 4.77 -4.62 10.00
CA GLY A 60 3.44 -4.99 9.57
C GLY A 60 3.23 -4.78 8.08
N SER A 61 2.10 -5.27 7.58
CA SER A 61 1.70 -5.17 6.18
C SER A 61 0.24 -4.77 6.04
N ALA A 62 -0.09 -4.09 4.96
CA ALA A 62 -1.46 -3.76 4.57
C ALA A 62 -1.58 -3.93 3.06
N THR A 63 -2.79 -4.21 2.58
CA THR A 63 -3.08 -4.31 1.15
C THR A 63 -4.18 -3.30 0.82
N ILE A 64 -4.04 -2.62 -0.30
CA ILE A 64 -5.03 -1.68 -0.84
C ILE A 64 -5.59 -2.27 -2.13
N ASP A 65 -6.91 -2.35 -2.20
CA ASP A 65 -7.60 -2.69 -3.44
C ASP A 65 -7.89 -1.39 -4.21
N LEU A 66 -7.17 -1.17 -5.32
CA LEU A 66 -7.34 0.04 -6.11
C LEU A 66 -8.72 0.09 -6.76
N LEU A 67 -9.29 -1.07 -7.12
CA LEU A 67 -10.59 -1.13 -7.78
C LEU A 67 -11.70 -0.74 -6.81
N ASP A 68 -11.66 -1.25 -5.58
CA ASP A 68 -12.59 -0.90 -4.52
C ASP A 68 -12.51 0.59 -4.17
N THR A 69 -11.27 1.10 -4.04
CA THR A 69 -11.03 2.52 -3.79
C THR A 69 -11.57 3.40 -4.92
N LEU A 70 -11.29 3.03 -6.18
CA LEU A 70 -11.84 3.71 -7.35
C LEU A 70 -13.37 3.69 -7.35
N ARG A 71 -13.99 2.53 -7.09
CA ARG A 71 -15.46 2.40 -7.05
C ARG A 71 -16.08 3.30 -5.99
N THR A 72 -15.44 3.42 -4.85
CA THR A 72 -15.89 4.29 -3.75
C THR A 72 -15.74 5.77 -4.08
N HIS A 73 -14.84 6.13 -5.00
CA HIS A 73 -14.52 7.50 -5.40
C HIS A 73 -14.87 7.80 -6.89
N ASP A 74 -15.94 7.21 -7.43
CA ASP A 74 -16.43 7.46 -8.79
C ASP A 74 -15.37 7.29 -9.91
N GLY A 75 -14.42 6.39 -9.70
CA GLY A 75 -13.34 6.10 -10.62
C GLY A 75 -12.19 7.11 -10.57
N LYS A 76 -12.13 7.97 -9.55
CA LYS A 76 -11.12 9.04 -9.44
C LYS A 76 -10.31 8.92 -8.16
N MET A 77 -9.01 8.70 -8.28
CA MET A 77 -8.06 8.76 -7.19
C MET A 77 -7.10 9.93 -7.42
N GLU A 78 -7.52 11.10 -6.95
CA GLU A 78 -6.76 12.34 -6.98
C GLU A 78 -6.57 12.82 -5.54
N ASN A 79 -5.33 12.78 -5.03
CA ASN A 79 -4.97 13.18 -3.65
C ASN A 79 -5.78 12.47 -2.54
N LEU A 80 -6.07 11.18 -2.73
CA LEU A 80 -6.88 10.38 -1.81
C LEU A 80 -6.02 9.85 -0.66
N GLN A 81 -6.29 10.34 0.54
CA GLN A 81 -5.61 9.89 1.77
C GLN A 81 -6.26 8.61 2.31
N LEU A 82 -5.48 7.54 2.43
CA LEU A 82 -5.88 6.28 3.03
C LEU A 82 -5.08 6.02 4.31
N SER A 83 -5.81 5.71 5.38
CA SER A 83 -5.26 5.26 6.66
C SER A 83 -5.37 3.74 6.73
N LEU A 84 -4.25 3.04 6.61
CA LEU A 84 -4.21 1.59 6.56
C LEU A 84 -3.72 1.03 7.88
N VAL A 85 -4.49 0.16 8.49
CA VAL A 85 -4.05 -0.55 9.70
C VAL A 85 -3.07 -1.65 9.28
N LEU A 86 -1.82 -1.51 9.68
CA LEU A 86 -0.79 -2.50 9.45
C LEU A 86 -1.09 -3.74 10.30
N GLN A 87 -1.20 -4.86 9.62
CA GLN A 87 -1.38 -6.17 10.22
C GLN A 87 -0.01 -6.80 10.49
N THR A 88 0.14 -7.41 11.67
CA THR A 88 1.35 -8.12 12.07
C THR A 88 0.99 -9.44 12.72
N GLU A 89 1.80 -10.46 12.51
CA GLU A 89 1.56 -11.77 13.11
C GLU A 89 2.18 -11.83 14.51
N ASN A 90 1.33 -11.98 15.53
CA ASN A 90 1.74 -12.21 16.90
C ASN A 90 1.25 -13.58 17.36
N LYS A 91 2.19 -14.51 17.58
CA LYS A 91 1.91 -15.86 18.09
C LYS A 91 0.79 -16.61 17.33
N GLY A 92 0.77 -16.48 16.00
CA GLY A 92 -0.23 -17.12 15.14
C GLY A 92 -1.57 -16.41 15.05
N SER A 93 -1.70 -15.20 15.61
CA SER A 93 -2.84 -14.30 15.42
C SER A 93 -2.42 -13.04 14.70
N VAL A 94 -3.23 -12.59 13.74
CA VAL A 94 -3.03 -11.30 13.09
C VAL A 94 -3.53 -10.21 14.03
N VAL A 95 -2.64 -9.31 14.45
CA VAL A 95 -2.94 -8.17 15.30
C VAL A 95 -2.60 -6.87 14.59
N ALA A 96 -3.25 -5.77 14.97
CA ALA A 96 -2.89 -4.43 14.48
C ALA A 96 -1.54 -4.01 15.09
N GLY A 97 -0.53 -3.86 14.24
CA GLY A 97 0.84 -3.48 14.63
C GLY A 97 1.13 -1.98 14.49
N GLY A 98 0.26 -1.23 13.82
CA GLY A 98 0.39 0.21 13.61
C GLY A 98 -0.55 0.72 12.53
N GLU A 99 -0.41 1.97 12.15
CA GLU A 99 -1.15 2.60 11.05
C GLU A 99 -0.16 3.20 10.04
N LEU A 100 -0.50 3.08 8.75
CA LEU A 100 0.24 3.66 7.64
C LEU A 100 -0.71 4.55 6.86
N ASN A 101 -0.40 5.84 6.84
CA ASN A 101 -1.13 6.83 6.05
C ASN A 101 -0.45 7.01 4.69
N VAL A 102 -1.21 6.88 3.61
CA VAL A 102 -0.72 7.02 2.23
C VAL A 102 -1.64 7.92 1.42
N CYS A 103 -1.09 8.62 0.43
CA CYS A 103 -1.86 9.38 -0.54
C CYS A 103 -1.80 8.67 -1.89
N LEU A 104 -2.96 8.31 -2.44
CA LEU A 104 -3.09 7.83 -3.82
C LEU A 104 -3.45 9.01 -4.72
N ASP A 105 -2.70 9.17 -5.80
CA ASP A 105 -2.89 10.26 -6.75
C ASP A 105 -2.57 9.81 -8.18
N GLY A 106 -3.25 10.43 -9.15
CA GLY A 106 -2.95 10.28 -10.57
C GLY A 106 -3.64 9.10 -11.27
N LEU A 107 -4.57 8.39 -10.61
CA LEU A 107 -5.33 7.31 -11.25
C LEU A 107 -6.79 7.70 -11.46
N VAL A 108 -7.16 7.92 -12.73
CA VAL A 108 -8.54 8.21 -13.14
C VAL A 108 -8.97 7.15 -14.14
N VAL A 109 -10.12 6.56 -13.88
CA VAL A 109 -10.61 5.37 -14.55
C VAL A 109 -12.09 5.52 -14.79
N ASP A 110 -12.52 5.29 -16.02
CA ASP A 110 -13.94 5.19 -16.33
C ASP A 110 -14.47 3.84 -15.84
N LEU A 111 -15.21 3.84 -14.72
CA LEU A 111 -15.79 2.61 -14.16
C LEU A 111 -16.77 1.92 -15.11
N GLY A 112 -17.40 2.66 -16.02
CA GLY A 112 -18.30 2.11 -17.04
C GLY A 112 -17.58 1.30 -18.13
N SER A 113 -16.29 1.56 -18.33
CA SER A 113 -15.42 0.84 -19.25
C SER A 113 -14.73 -0.38 -18.64
N LEU A 114 -14.77 -0.55 -17.31
CA LEU A 114 -14.15 -1.72 -16.71
C LEU A 114 -14.99 -2.96 -17.03
N PRO A 115 -14.36 -4.09 -17.42
CA PRO A 115 -15.08 -5.32 -17.50
C PRO A 115 -15.61 -5.61 -16.09
N ASN A 116 -16.91 -5.46 -15.89
CA ASN A 116 -17.59 -6.08 -14.77
C ASN A 116 -17.18 -7.55 -14.84
N GLY A 117 -16.42 -8.04 -13.86
CA GLY A 117 -16.13 -9.46 -13.69
C GLY A 117 -17.46 -10.20 -13.54
N SER A 118 -18.05 -10.49 -14.68
CA SER A 118 -19.32 -11.17 -14.89
C SER A 118 -19.16 -11.98 -16.17
N THR A 119 -18.10 -12.78 -16.21
CA THR A 119 -18.19 -14.10 -16.84
C THR A 119 -18.90 -14.97 -15.80
N ALA A 120 -20.23 -15.02 -15.77
CA ALA A 120 -21.09 -15.79 -16.66
C ALA A 120 -20.77 -17.30 -16.60
N THR A 121 -21.77 -18.03 -16.09
CA THR A 121 -22.01 -19.49 -16.05
C THR A 121 -21.20 -20.38 -15.11
#